data_AF-A0A538N7G7-F1
#
_entry.id   AF-A0A538N7G7-F1
#
_cell.length_a   1.000
_cell.length_b   1.000
_cell.length_c   1.000
_cell.angle_alpha   90.00
_cell.angle_beta   90.00
_cell.angle_gamma   90.00
#
_symmetry.space_group_name_H-M   'P 1'
#
loop_
_entity.id
_entity.type
_entity.pdbx_description
1 polymer ?
#
loop_
_entity_poly.entity_id
_entity_poly.type
_entity_poly.pdbx_seq_one_letter_code
_entity_poly.pdbx_strand_id
1 'polypeptide(L)'
;MRPPARWIRRVLLAPLAIVVALGLAATAPVWVLLTVALSPFTPGRLRPLRLLWLATVYLLVEAYVLIELFGLWLVSGFGAKVRGPAFQRVHYRLCGAVLRFLYRQARWVLRLTVRIEGTDPDSAPRDRPLLVLCRHAGPGDSFLLAHALINWYDREPRIVLKESLQWDPAIDVLLNRLPSTFIGRDDRTDTEERIGTLAARLDGNDAFVIFPEGANFTPRRWNRAIVRLHALGLHRLARKAEAMRNVLPPRPGGVLAALDSA
;
A
#
# COMPACT_ATOMS: atom_id res chain seq x y z
N MET A 1 1.80 -15.00 4.05
CA MET A 1 2.60 -15.53 5.17
C MET A 1 2.34 -14.63 6.35
N ARG A 2 2.10 -15.20 7.53
CA ARG A 2 1.96 -14.41 8.76
C ARG A 2 3.32 -13.76 9.06
N PRO A 3 3.36 -12.47 9.46
CA PRO A 3 4.60 -11.83 9.85
C PRO A 3 5.08 -12.38 11.21
N PRO A 4 6.39 -12.32 11.51
CA PRO A 4 6.91 -12.77 12.80
C PRO A 4 6.43 -11.85 13.94
N ALA A 5 6.67 -12.27 15.18
CA ALA A 5 6.30 -11.51 16.38
C ALA A 5 6.79 -10.05 16.30
N ARG A 6 6.02 -9.11 16.85
CA ARG A 6 6.29 -7.67 16.72
C ARG A 6 7.71 -7.31 17.14
N TRP A 7 8.22 -7.86 18.24
CA TRP A 7 9.57 -7.57 18.71
C TRP A 7 10.66 -7.97 17.69
N ILE A 8 10.50 -9.09 16.98
CA ILE A 8 11.41 -9.53 15.89
C ILE A 8 11.42 -8.47 14.79
N ARG A 9 10.23 -7.97 14.41
CA ARG A 9 10.12 -6.95 13.36
C ARG A 9 10.79 -5.64 13.75
N ARG A 10 10.66 -5.23 15.02
CA ARG A 10 11.18 -3.94 15.51
C ARG A 10 12.66 -3.97 15.85
N VAL A 11 13.15 -5.06 16.43
CA VAL A 11 14.52 -5.16 16.95
C VAL A 11 15.47 -5.81 15.94
N LEU A 12 14.97 -6.70 15.08
CA LEU A 12 15.81 -7.40 14.08
C LEU A 12 15.55 -6.88 12.67
N LEU A 13 14.31 -6.97 12.16
CA LEU A 13 14.05 -6.66 10.75
C LEU A 13 14.26 -5.18 10.41
N ALA A 14 13.79 -4.26 11.27
CA ALA A 14 13.96 -2.83 11.01
C ALA A 14 15.44 -2.38 10.99
N PRO A 15 16.30 -2.72 11.98
CA PRO A 15 17.73 -2.43 11.88
C PRO A 15 18.42 -3.16 10.74
N LEU A 16 18.05 -4.42 10.47
CA LEU A 16 18.60 -5.17 9.34
C LEU A 16 18.32 -4.49 8.00
N ALA A 17 17.12 -3.94 7.79
CA ALA A 17 16.79 -3.19 6.57
C ALA A 17 17.72 -1.98 6.38
N ILE A 18 18.05 -1.26 7.46
CA ILE A 18 19.01 -0.14 7.42
C ILE A 18 20.41 -0.64 7.03
N VAL A 19 20.88 -1.72 7.68
CA VAL A 19 22.20 -2.31 7.37
C VAL A 19 22.27 -2.79 5.92
N VAL A 20 21.22 -3.44 5.42
CA VAL A 20 21.13 -3.89 4.02
C VAL A 20 21.14 -2.70 3.06
N ALA A 21 20.40 -1.63 3.36
CA ALA A 21 20.39 -0.42 2.54
C ALA A 21 21.78 0.23 2.46
N LEU A 22 22.47 0.37 3.59
CA LEU A 22 23.82 0.92 3.66
C LEU A 22 24.84 0.01 2.96
N GLY A 23 24.75 -1.30 3.16
CA GLY A 23 25.61 -2.27 2.48
C GLY A 23 25.42 -2.26 0.96
N LEU A 24 24.19 -2.18 0.48
CA LEU A 24 23.88 -2.04 -0.94
C LEU A 24 24.44 -0.73 -1.52
N ALA A 25 24.30 0.38 -0.80
CA ALA A 25 24.85 1.67 -1.23
C ALA A 25 26.39 1.66 -1.26
N ALA A 26 27.04 1.10 -0.24
CA ALA A 26 28.49 0.98 -0.18
C ALA A 26 29.06 0.08 -1.30
N THR A 27 28.31 -0.96 -1.68
CA THR A 27 28.70 -1.88 -2.77
C THR A 27 28.10 -1.51 -4.13
N ALA A 28 27.44 -0.35 -4.25
CA ALA A 28 26.73 0.05 -5.46
C ALA A 28 27.58 0.02 -6.74
N PRO A 29 28.87 0.44 -6.76
CA PRO A 29 29.69 0.36 -7.97
C PRO A 29 29.78 -1.05 -8.54
N VAL A 30 29.93 -2.07 -7.67
CA VAL A 30 30.00 -3.47 -8.07
C VAL A 30 28.68 -3.91 -8.71
N TRP A 31 27.54 -3.60 -8.08
CA TRP A 31 26.23 -3.96 -8.61
C TRP A 31 25.90 -3.24 -9.92
N VAL A 32 26.34 -2.00 -10.08
CA VAL A 32 26.18 -1.26 -11.35
C VAL A 32 26.95 -1.96 -12.47
N LEU A 33 28.22 -2.32 -12.24
CA LEU A 33 29.03 -3.05 -13.23
C LEU A 33 28.37 -4.39 -13.60
N LEU A 34 27.96 -5.17 -12.59
CA LEU A 34 27.28 -6.45 -12.80
C LEU A 34 25.98 -6.30 -13.59
N THR A 35 25.14 -5.33 -13.24
CA THR A 35 23.84 -5.14 -13.92
C THR A 35 23.97 -4.57 -15.32
N VAL A 36 24.99 -3.76 -15.59
CA VAL A 36 25.35 -3.33 -16.94
C VAL A 36 25.82 -4.54 -17.76
N ALA A 37 26.70 -5.38 -17.22
CA ALA A 37 27.18 -6.59 -17.88
C ALA A 37 26.04 -7.60 -18.17
N LEU A 38 25.05 -7.70 -17.28
CA LEU A 38 23.87 -8.56 -17.46
C LEU A 38 22.82 -7.98 -18.42
N SER A 39 22.85 -6.68 -18.69
CA SER A 39 21.81 -6.00 -19.48
C SER A 39 21.58 -6.59 -20.88
N PRO A 40 22.61 -6.98 -21.66
CA PRO A 40 22.43 -7.62 -22.97
C PRO A 40 21.67 -8.95 -22.93
N PHE A 41 21.69 -9.66 -21.79
CA PHE A 41 21.05 -10.98 -21.63
C PHE A 41 19.60 -10.90 -21.15
N THR A 42 19.06 -9.69 -21.01
CA THR A 42 17.70 -9.49 -20.47
C THR A 42 16.84 -8.66 -21.42
N PRO A 43 15.54 -8.97 -21.53
CA PRO A 43 14.65 -8.21 -22.39
C PRO A 43 14.41 -6.80 -21.82
N GLY A 44 14.68 -5.79 -22.64
CA GLY A 44 14.46 -4.38 -22.36
C GLY A 44 15.74 -3.62 -21.99
N ARG A 45 15.90 -2.42 -22.56
CA ARG A 45 17.10 -1.57 -22.39
C ARG A 45 17.45 -1.36 -20.92
N LEU A 46 18.66 -1.77 -20.52
CA LEU A 46 19.22 -1.58 -19.18
C LEU A 46 18.26 -2.01 -18.05
N ARG A 47 17.43 -3.03 -18.29
CA ARG A 47 16.41 -3.45 -17.33
C ARG A 47 17.00 -3.84 -15.97
N PRO A 48 18.08 -4.63 -15.87
CA PRO A 48 18.69 -4.98 -14.58
C PRO A 48 19.16 -3.74 -13.81
N LEU A 49 19.77 -2.78 -14.50
CA LEU A 49 20.23 -1.52 -13.91
C LEU A 49 19.06 -0.68 -13.37
N ARG A 50 17.95 -0.60 -14.12
CA ARG A 50 16.73 0.10 -13.67
C ARG A 50 16.10 -0.57 -12.44
N LEU A 51 16.11 -1.90 -12.39
CA LEU A 51 15.62 -2.64 -11.22
C LEU A 51 16.53 -2.44 -10.01
N LEU A 52 17.85 -2.47 -10.21
CA LEU A 52 18.83 -2.15 -9.16
C LEU A 52 18.61 -0.74 -8.62
N TRP A 53 18.42 0.24 -9.49
CA TRP A 53 18.12 1.62 -9.08
C TRP A 53 16.86 1.68 -8.22
N LEU A 54 15.75 1.08 -8.66
CA LEU A 54 14.50 1.06 -7.90
C LEU A 54 14.66 0.38 -6.54
N ALA A 55 15.34 -0.77 -6.49
CA ALA A 55 15.60 -1.49 -5.24
C ALA A 55 16.47 -0.67 -4.28
N THR A 56 17.52 -0.03 -4.80
CA THR A 56 18.42 0.81 -4.01
C THR A 56 17.69 2.02 -3.45
N VAL A 57 16.94 2.73 -4.29
CA VAL A 57 16.12 3.87 -3.88
C VAL A 57 15.11 3.46 -2.83
N TYR A 58 14.42 2.32 -3.03
CA TYR A 58 13.44 1.82 -2.07
C TYR A 58 14.06 1.54 -0.71
N LEU A 59 15.17 0.80 -0.66
CA LEU A 59 15.86 0.45 0.58
C LEU A 59 16.42 1.68 1.30
N LEU A 60 16.97 2.65 0.57
CA LEU A 60 17.45 3.90 1.17
C LEU A 60 16.30 4.74 1.74
N VAL A 61 15.17 4.79 1.04
CA VAL A 61 13.95 5.44 1.53
C VAL A 61 13.39 4.72 2.75
N GLU A 62 13.37 3.39 2.74
CA GLU A 62 12.96 2.59 3.89
C GLU A 62 13.84 2.87 5.11
N ALA A 63 15.17 2.87 4.94
CA ALA A 63 16.11 3.23 6.00
C ALA A 63 15.87 4.64 6.54
N TYR A 64 15.72 5.63 5.64
CA TYR A 64 15.39 7.01 6.00
C TYR A 64 14.08 7.09 6.81
N VAL A 65 13.01 6.45 6.34
CA VAL A 65 11.71 6.43 7.03
C VAL A 65 11.83 5.79 8.40
N LEU A 66 12.58 4.69 8.55
CA LEU A 66 12.78 4.06 9.85
C LEU A 66 13.51 4.97 10.84
N ILE A 67 14.52 5.71 10.38
CA ILE A 67 15.25 6.70 11.20
C ILE A 67 14.31 7.83 11.63
N GLU A 68 13.54 8.41 10.70
CA GLU A 68 12.54 9.45 11.00
C GLU A 68 11.48 8.94 11.99
N LEU A 69 10.97 7.74 11.79
CA LEU A 69 9.98 7.11 12.68
C LEU A 69 10.57 6.81 14.06
N PHE A 70 11.86 6.51 14.15
CA PHE A 70 12.54 6.38 15.43
C PHE A 70 12.68 7.73 16.14
N GLY A 71 13.07 8.79 15.42
CA GLY A 71 13.11 10.16 15.94
C GLY A 71 11.74 10.63 16.45
N LEU A 72 10.68 10.42 15.67
CA LEU A 72 9.30 10.73 16.08
C LEU A 72 8.86 9.93 17.33
N TRP A 73 9.33 8.69 17.46
CA TRP A 73 9.05 7.89 18.65
C TRP A 73 9.71 8.49 19.89
N LEU A 74 10.98 8.92 19.81
CA LEU A 74 11.67 9.61 20.90
C LEU A 74 10.96 10.91 21.29
N VAL A 75 10.70 11.79 20.32
CA VAL A 75 10.06 13.11 20.55
C VAL A 75 8.63 12.98 21.08
N SER A 76 7.93 11.90 20.74
CA SER A 76 6.58 11.61 21.28
C SER A 76 6.56 11.09 22.73
N GLY A 77 7.71 11.08 23.42
CA GLY A 77 7.85 10.52 24.76
C GLY A 77 7.90 9.00 24.73
N PHE A 78 8.85 8.44 23.95
CA PHE A 78 9.03 7.00 23.81
C PHE A 78 7.74 6.26 23.38
N GLY A 79 6.96 6.91 22.52
CA GLY A 79 5.73 6.37 21.96
C GLY A 79 4.44 6.77 22.66
N ALA A 80 4.51 7.45 23.82
CA ALA A 80 3.32 7.81 24.60
C ALA A 80 2.29 8.62 23.78
N LYS A 81 2.75 9.53 22.91
CA LYS A 81 1.89 10.38 22.07
C LYS A 81 1.96 10.07 20.59
N VAL A 82 2.62 8.99 20.17
CA VAL A 82 2.93 8.72 18.75
C VAL A 82 1.69 8.54 17.86
N ARG A 83 0.57 8.14 18.47
CA ARG A 83 -0.75 7.97 17.82
C ARG A 83 -1.65 9.18 18.00
N GLY A 84 -1.20 10.25 18.65
CA GLY A 84 -1.99 11.46 18.85
C GLY A 84 -2.16 12.26 17.55
N PRO A 85 -3.18 13.12 17.41
CA PRO A 85 -3.50 13.82 16.16
C PRO A 85 -2.34 14.64 15.59
N ALA A 86 -1.56 15.30 16.45
CA ALA A 86 -0.40 16.07 16.02
C ALA A 86 0.68 15.19 15.36
N PHE A 87 0.96 14.03 15.95
CA PHE A 87 1.92 13.09 15.38
C PHE A 87 1.37 12.41 14.14
N GLN A 88 0.09 12.03 14.10
CA GLN A 88 -0.51 11.45 12.89
C GLN A 88 -0.36 12.38 11.68
N ARG A 89 -0.60 13.70 11.83
CA ARG A 89 -0.35 14.69 10.77
C ARG A 89 1.10 14.69 10.30
N VAL A 90 2.07 14.56 11.21
CA VAL A 90 3.49 14.47 10.86
C VAL A 90 3.80 13.17 10.10
N HIS A 91 3.21 12.04 10.51
CA HIS A 91 3.33 10.77 9.79
C HIS A 91 2.73 10.84 8.38
N TYR A 92 1.58 11.50 8.19
CA TYR A 92 1.00 11.72 6.86
C TYR A 92 1.87 12.63 5.99
N ARG A 93 2.45 13.71 6.55
CA ARG A 93 3.39 14.58 5.83
C ARG A 93 4.65 13.82 5.40
N LEU A 94 5.23 13.01 6.29
CA LEU A 94 6.37 12.13 5.97
C LEU A 94 6.00 11.15 4.85
N CYS A 95 4.86 10.48 4.98
CA CYS A 95 4.33 9.57 3.97
C CYS A 95 4.17 10.27 2.61
N GLY A 96 3.56 11.45 2.58
CA GLY A 96 3.38 12.26 1.36
C GLY A 96 4.71 12.64 0.72
N ALA A 97 5.68 13.12 1.50
CA ALA A 97 7.01 13.48 1.00
C ALA A 97 7.74 12.27 0.39
N VAL A 98 7.71 11.13 1.07
CA VAL A 98 8.30 9.87 0.60
C VAL A 98 7.64 9.39 -0.68
N LEU A 99 6.30 9.40 -0.73
CA LEU A 99 5.54 8.98 -1.91
C LEU A 99 5.82 9.89 -3.11
N ARG A 100 5.90 11.22 -2.92
CA ARG A 100 6.32 12.15 -3.98
C ARG A 100 7.72 11.83 -4.52
N PHE A 101 8.65 11.52 -3.62
CA PHE A 101 10.01 11.15 -4.01
C PHE A 101 10.03 9.83 -4.79
N LEU A 102 9.44 8.77 -4.25
CA LEU A 102 9.36 7.45 -4.91
C LEU A 102 8.65 7.54 -6.28
N TYR A 103 7.55 8.29 -6.35
CA TYR A 103 6.83 8.53 -7.61
C TYR A 103 7.73 9.18 -8.66
N ARG A 104 8.49 10.23 -8.29
CA ARG A 104 9.43 10.91 -9.20
C ARG A 104 10.53 9.96 -9.68
N GLN A 105 11.11 9.16 -8.78
CA GLN A 105 12.15 8.18 -9.11
C GLN A 105 11.62 7.12 -10.07
N ALA A 106 10.43 6.57 -9.79
CA ALA A 106 9.77 5.60 -10.65
C ALA A 106 9.44 6.18 -12.03
N ARG A 107 8.85 7.39 -12.10
CA ARG A 107 8.55 8.08 -13.37
C ARG A 107 9.79 8.23 -14.23
N TRP A 108 10.90 8.66 -13.63
CA TRP A 108 12.16 8.90 -14.33
C TRP A 108 12.77 7.59 -14.84
N VAL A 109 13.00 6.62 -13.95
CA VAL A 109 13.74 5.40 -14.30
C VAL A 109 12.94 4.46 -15.21
N LEU A 110 11.63 4.37 -15.00
CA LEU A 110 10.73 3.54 -15.80
C LEU A 110 10.13 4.28 -17.01
N ARG A 111 10.40 5.58 -17.15
CA ARG A 111 9.82 6.45 -18.20
C ARG A 111 8.29 6.40 -18.23
N LEU A 112 7.69 6.41 -17.04
CA LEU A 112 6.22 6.33 -16.92
C LEU A 112 5.58 7.67 -17.27
N THR A 113 4.41 7.59 -17.90
CA THR A 113 3.46 8.69 -17.99
C THR A 113 2.21 8.26 -17.25
N VAL A 114 1.86 8.99 -16.20
CA VAL A 114 0.62 8.76 -15.46
C VAL A 114 -0.37 9.83 -15.85
N ARG A 115 -1.54 9.42 -16.29
CA ARG A 115 -2.69 10.29 -16.56
C ARG A 115 -3.73 10.02 -15.48
N ILE A 116 -4.21 11.09 -14.86
CA ILE A 116 -5.32 11.04 -13.91
C ILE A 116 -6.50 11.65 -14.64
N GLU A 117 -7.57 10.87 -14.77
CA GLU A 117 -8.82 11.27 -15.39
C GLU A 117 -9.91 11.18 -14.32
N GLY A 118 -10.75 12.21 -14.22
CA GLY A 118 -11.80 12.29 -13.21
C GLY A 118 -12.00 13.71 -12.69
N THR A 119 -12.73 13.81 -11.58
CA THR A 119 -13.01 15.07 -10.87
C THR A 119 -11.72 15.79 -10.54
N ASP A 120 -11.66 17.09 -10.85
CA ASP A 120 -10.55 17.95 -10.44
C ASP A 120 -10.39 17.85 -8.91
N PRO A 121 -9.19 17.55 -8.36
CA PRO A 121 -8.97 17.52 -6.93
C PRO A 121 -9.48 18.75 -6.17
N ASP A 122 -9.47 19.93 -6.79
CA ASP A 122 -9.98 21.16 -6.18
C ASP A 122 -11.50 21.22 -6.09
N SER A 123 -12.19 20.42 -6.91
CA SER A 123 -13.65 20.25 -6.88
C SER A 123 -14.11 19.04 -6.06
N ALA A 124 -13.19 18.19 -5.59
CA ALA A 124 -13.53 17.10 -4.70
C ALA A 124 -14.04 17.69 -3.36
N PRO A 125 -15.12 17.15 -2.77
CA PRO A 125 -15.53 17.54 -1.42
C PRO A 125 -14.35 17.45 -0.47
N ARG A 126 -14.26 18.31 0.56
CA ARG A 126 -13.18 18.27 1.58
C ARG A 126 -13.72 18.21 3.02
N ASP A 127 -15.03 18.30 3.16
CA ASP A 127 -15.80 18.38 4.39
C ASP A 127 -16.41 17.03 4.81
N ARG A 128 -16.20 15.98 4.01
CA ARG A 128 -16.74 14.65 4.23
C ARG A 128 -15.75 13.56 3.83
N PRO A 129 -15.75 12.41 4.51
CA PRO A 129 -14.90 11.30 4.14
C PRO A 129 -15.29 10.71 2.78
N LEU A 130 -14.32 10.08 2.11
CA LEU A 130 -14.52 9.40 0.83
C LEU A 130 -14.40 7.89 0.99
N LEU A 131 -15.32 7.14 0.38
CA LEU A 131 -15.17 5.70 0.17
C LEU A 131 -14.49 5.46 -1.18
N VAL A 132 -13.24 5.00 -1.15
CA VAL A 132 -12.42 4.76 -2.34
C VAL A 132 -12.39 3.26 -2.65
N LEU A 133 -13.17 2.86 -3.64
CA LEU A 133 -13.21 1.50 -4.16
C LEU A 133 -12.17 1.34 -5.27
N CYS A 134 -11.12 0.55 -5.03
CA CYS A 134 -10.05 0.37 -6.00
C CYS A 134 -9.88 -1.10 -6.40
N ARG A 135 -9.53 -1.32 -7.67
CA ARG A 135 -9.01 -2.61 -8.14
C ARG A 135 -7.55 -2.74 -7.76
N HIS A 136 -7.08 -3.98 -7.60
CA HIS A 136 -5.66 -4.26 -7.38
C HIS A 136 -5.03 -4.77 -8.69
N ALA A 137 -4.28 -3.90 -9.35
CA ALA A 137 -3.70 -4.08 -10.67
C ALA A 137 -2.17 -4.34 -10.67
N GLY A 138 -1.48 -4.30 -9.52
CA GLY A 138 -0.04 -4.58 -9.49
C GLY A 138 0.64 -4.37 -8.13
N PRO A 139 1.97 -4.36 -8.07
CA PRO A 139 2.72 -4.05 -6.84
C PRO A 139 2.86 -2.53 -6.59
N GLY A 140 2.78 -1.69 -7.63
CA GLY A 140 2.95 -0.24 -7.52
C GLY A 140 1.65 0.58 -7.45
N ASP A 141 0.50 -0.08 -7.60
CA ASP A 141 -0.80 0.59 -7.65
C ASP A 141 -1.22 1.19 -6.31
N SER A 142 -0.96 0.52 -5.19
CA SER A 142 -1.24 1.04 -3.85
C SER A 142 -0.38 2.25 -3.53
N PHE A 143 0.89 2.28 -3.97
CA PHE A 143 1.75 3.46 -3.85
C PHE A 143 1.22 4.61 -4.69
N LEU A 144 0.78 4.34 -5.92
CA LEU A 144 0.21 5.37 -6.79
C LEU A 144 -1.11 5.91 -6.24
N LEU A 145 -1.97 5.04 -5.72
CA LEU A 145 -3.23 5.41 -5.08
C LEU A 145 -3.00 6.24 -3.82
N ALA A 146 -2.14 5.78 -2.91
CA ALA A 146 -1.79 6.53 -1.71
C ALA A 146 -1.14 7.87 -2.07
N HIS A 147 -0.27 7.91 -3.09
CA HIS A 147 0.32 9.14 -3.59
C HIS A 147 -0.75 10.11 -4.09
N ALA A 148 -1.69 9.64 -4.91
CA ALA A 148 -2.79 10.46 -5.42
C ALA A 148 -3.67 11.00 -4.28
N LEU A 149 -4.09 10.14 -3.35
CA LEU A 149 -4.93 10.56 -2.23
C LEU A 149 -4.23 11.60 -1.33
N ILE A 150 -2.99 11.34 -0.91
CA ILE A 150 -2.27 12.22 0.03
C ILE A 150 -1.78 13.51 -0.64
N ASN A 151 -1.27 13.43 -1.86
CA ASN A 151 -0.54 14.54 -2.48
C ASN A 151 -1.32 15.31 -3.54
N TRP A 152 -2.35 14.69 -4.11
CA TRP A 152 -3.19 15.32 -5.13
C TRP A 152 -4.55 15.72 -4.57
N TYR A 153 -5.21 14.82 -3.85
CA TYR A 153 -6.56 15.06 -3.28
C TYR A 153 -6.55 15.57 -1.83
N ASP A 154 -5.37 15.76 -1.23
CA ASP A 154 -5.22 16.24 0.16
C ASP A 154 -6.05 15.43 1.18
N ARG A 155 -6.06 14.11 1.01
CA ARG A 155 -6.79 13.17 1.87
C ARG A 155 -5.86 12.37 2.77
N GLU A 156 -6.37 11.93 3.91
CA GLU A 156 -5.73 11.00 4.83
C GLU A 156 -6.26 9.57 4.60
N PRO A 157 -5.50 8.67 3.95
CA PRO A 157 -6.00 7.32 3.70
C PRO A 157 -6.13 6.51 4.99
N ARG A 158 -7.31 5.89 5.16
CA ARG A 158 -7.60 4.82 6.13
C ARG A 158 -7.69 3.52 5.35
N ILE A 159 -6.69 2.66 5.48
CA ILE A 159 -6.51 1.52 4.57
C ILE A 159 -6.66 0.20 5.33
N VAL A 160 -7.35 -0.75 4.69
CA VAL A 160 -7.39 -2.15 5.11
C VAL A 160 -6.32 -2.94 4.36
N LEU A 161 -5.36 -3.51 5.09
CA LEU A 161 -4.15 -4.10 4.55
C LEU A 161 -4.04 -5.57 4.89
N LYS A 162 -3.31 -6.33 4.06
CA LYS A 162 -2.93 -7.71 4.39
C LYS A 162 -1.85 -7.69 5.46
N GLU A 163 -1.97 -8.56 6.47
CA GLU A 163 -0.98 -8.71 7.53
C GLU A 163 0.46 -8.92 7.01
N SER A 164 0.60 -9.55 5.84
CA SER A 164 1.88 -9.84 5.21
C SER A 164 2.66 -8.61 4.78
N LEU A 165 2.01 -7.44 4.67
CA LEU A 165 2.69 -6.19 4.39
C LEU A 165 3.57 -5.74 5.57
N GLN A 166 3.37 -6.29 6.77
CA GLN A 166 4.23 -6.02 7.92
C GLN A 166 5.61 -6.69 7.82
N TRP A 167 5.89 -7.45 6.75
CA TRP A 167 7.24 -7.89 6.43
C TRP A 167 8.15 -6.75 5.98
N ASP A 168 7.58 -5.64 5.54
CA ASP A 168 8.28 -4.39 5.29
C ASP A 168 8.31 -3.56 6.58
N PRO A 169 9.48 -3.36 7.19
CA PRO A 169 9.63 -2.56 8.41
C PRO A 169 9.02 -1.17 8.36
N ALA A 170 9.24 -0.39 7.29
CA ALA A 170 8.74 0.98 7.22
C ALA A 170 7.20 1.01 7.19
N ILE A 171 6.59 0.15 6.36
CA ILE A 171 5.14 -0.03 6.29
C ILE A 171 4.59 -0.53 7.63
N ASP A 172 5.22 -1.55 8.26
CA ASP A 172 4.83 -2.05 9.58
C ASP A 172 4.85 -0.93 10.61
N VAL A 173 5.89 -0.10 10.64
CA VAL A 173 6.02 0.96 11.65
C VAL A 173 5.03 2.09 11.41
N LEU A 174 4.97 2.61 10.19
CA LEU A 174 4.16 3.77 9.83
C LEU A 174 2.67 3.46 9.98
N LEU A 175 2.20 2.36 9.40
CA LEU A 175 0.77 2.05 9.35
C LEU A 175 0.21 1.61 10.71
N ASN A 176 1.03 1.05 11.61
CA ASN A 176 0.60 0.81 13.01
C ASN A 176 0.52 2.08 13.88
N ARG A 177 0.91 3.25 13.33
CA ARG A 177 0.83 4.57 13.98
C ARG A 177 -0.24 5.46 13.36
N LEU A 178 -0.66 5.17 12.13
CA LEU A 178 -1.80 5.77 11.46
C LEU A 178 -3.07 4.94 11.70
N PRO A 179 -4.28 5.49 11.51
CA PRO A 179 -5.52 4.75 11.67
C PRO A 179 -5.72 3.80 10.46
N SER A 180 -5.09 2.63 10.54
CA SER A 180 -5.16 1.59 9.52
C SER A 180 -5.25 0.22 10.17
N THR A 181 -5.79 -0.75 9.43
CA THR A 181 -6.05 -2.09 9.96
C THR A 181 -5.36 -3.15 9.12
N PHE A 182 -4.58 -4.01 9.78
CA PHE A 182 -4.04 -5.22 9.17
C PHE A 182 -4.98 -6.41 9.43
N ILE A 183 -5.28 -7.15 8.37
CA ILE A 183 -6.18 -8.30 8.40
C ILE A 183 -5.42 -9.56 7.97
N GLY A 184 -5.51 -10.58 8.81
CA GLY A 184 -4.96 -11.91 8.55
C GLY A 184 -5.87 -12.75 7.67
N ARG A 185 -5.32 -13.83 7.10
CA ARG A 185 -6.07 -14.72 6.20
C ARG A 185 -7.19 -15.50 6.91
N ASP A 186 -7.02 -15.71 8.23
CA ASP A 186 -7.89 -16.55 9.05
C ASP A 186 -8.88 -15.72 9.90
N ASP A 187 -8.78 -14.38 9.89
CA ASP A 187 -9.60 -13.46 10.69
C ASP A 187 -10.97 -13.14 10.06
N ARG A 188 -11.57 -14.10 9.33
CA ARG A 188 -12.75 -13.82 8.48
C ARG A 188 -13.97 -13.35 9.28
N THR A 189 -14.13 -13.81 10.52
CA THR A 189 -15.26 -13.47 11.40
C THR A 189 -15.16 -12.06 11.99
N ASP A 190 -13.96 -11.52 12.17
CA ASP A 190 -13.70 -10.19 12.77
C ASP A 190 -13.37 -9.12 11.70
N THR A 191 -13.24 -9.53 10.43
CA THR A 191 -12.86 -8.63 9.33
C THR A 191 -13.88 -7.50 9.13
N GLU A 192 -15.17 -7.81 9.14
CA GLU A 192 -16.24 -6.83 8.90
C GLU A 192 -16.40 -5.86 10.08
N GLU A 193 -16.29 -6.36 11.32
CA GLU A 193 -16.32 -5.54 12.54
C GLU A 193 -15.15 -4.55 12.60
N ARG A 194 -13.94 -5.00 12.28
CA ARG A 194 -12.76 -4.11 12.19
C ARG A 194 -12.90 -3.07 11.09
N ILE A 195 -13.53 -3.43 9.97
CA ILE A 195 -13.82 -2.50 8.88
C ILE A 195 -14.83 -1.45 9.36
N GLY A 196 -15.92 -1.86 9.99
CA GLY A 196 -16.93 -0.96 10.54
C GLY A 196 -16.34 -0.02 11.60
N THR A 197 -15.50 -0.54 12.50
CA THR A 197 -14.80 0.27 13.52
C THR A 197 -13.89 1.33 12.90
N LEU A 198 -13.22 1.00 11.80
CA LEU A 198 -12.36 1.95 11.09
C LEU A 198 -13.21 3.00 10.33
N ALA A 199 -14.34 2.59 9.74
CA ALA A 199 -15.26 3.48 9.02
C ALA A 199 -15.99 4.46 9.97
N ALA A 200 -16.41 4.01 11.15
CA ALA A 200 -17.12 4.83 12.14
C ALA A 200 -16.27 5.97 12.74
N ARG A 201 -14.97 5.99 12.48
CA ARG A 201 -14.02 6.99 12.99
C ARG A 201 -13.47 7.91 11.90
N LEU A 202 -14.07 7.88 10.71
CA LEU A 202 -13.68 8.75 9.61
C LEU A 202 -13.99 10.21 9.91
N ASP A 203 -13.07 11.10 9.55
CA ASP A 203 -13.25 12.55 9.62
C ASP A 203 -13.34 13.20 8.23
N GLY A 204 -13.47 14.53 8.18
CA GLY A 204 -13.76 15.27 6.95
C GLY A 204 -12.72 15.11 5.83
N ASN A 205 -11.44 14.93 6.16
CA ASN A 205 -10.37 14.76 5.19
C ASN A 205 -9.94 13.29 4.99
N ASP A 206 -10.66 12.34 5.57
CA ASP A 206 -10.33 10.92 5.41
C ASP A 206 -10.74 10.32 4.06
N ALA A 207 -9.97 9.34 3.62
CA ALA A 207 -10.30 8.47 2.49
C ALA A 207 -10.22 7.00 2.92
N PHE A 208 -11.37 6.35 3.08
CA PHE A 208 -11.44 4.93 3.37
C PHE A 208 -11.16 4.12 2.11
N VAL A 209 -10.03 3.42 2.07
CA VAL A 209 -9.59 2.65 0.92
C VAL A 209 -9.88 1.17 1.13
N ILE A 210 -10.67 0.60 0.22
CA ILE A 210 -10.97 -0.83 0.19
C ILE A 210 -10.82 -1.39 -1.22
N PHE A 211 -10.36 -2.64 -1.29
CA PHE A 211 -10.21 -3.39 -2.52
C PHE A 211 -11.27 -4.50 -2.57
N PRO A 212 -12.45 -4.26 -3.20
CA PRO A 212 -13.60 -5.18 -3.09
C PRO A 212 -13.29 -6.58 -3.62
N GLU A 213 -12.34 -6.71 -4.55
CA GLU A 213 -11.89 -7.98 -5.10
C GLU A 213 -11.14 -8.86 -4.09
N GLY A 214 -10.49 -8.24 -3.10
CA GLY A 214 -9.64 -8.89 -2.08
C GLY A 214 -8.34 -9.52 -2.61
N ALA A 215 -8.12 -9.52 -3.92
CA ALA A 215 -6.96 -10.11 -4.57
C ALA A 215 -6.69 -9.47 -5.94
N ASN A 216 -5.44 -9.55 -6.39
CA ASN A 216 -5.06 -9.08 -7.72
C ASN A 216 -5.73 -9.96 -8.79
N PHE A 217 -6.21 -9.31 -9.83
CA PHE A 217 -6.79 -9.98 -10.98
C PHE A 217 -5.78 -10.90 -11.67
N THR A 218 -6.20 -12.14 -11.97
CA THR A 218 -5.53 -13.00 -12.95
C THR A 218 -6.60 -13.78 -13.71
N PRO A 219 -6.38 -14.13 -15.00
CA PRO A 219 -7.35 -14.94 -15.75
C PRO A 219 -7.73 -16.24 -15.01
N ARG A 220 -6.73 -16.88 -14.37
CA ARG A 220 -6.95 -18.09 -13.56
C ARG A 220 -7.80 -17.86 -12.31
N ARG A 221 -7.70 -16.70 -11.66
CA ARG A 221 -8.53 -16.38 -10.47
C ARG A 221 -9.94 -15.97 -10.89
N TRP A 222 -10.06 -15.21 -11.98
CA TRP A 222 -11.33 -14.81 -12.57
C TRP A 222 -12.17 -16.01 -12.98
N ASN A 223 -11.60 -16.94 -13.76
CA ASN A 223 -12.30 -18.17 -14.16
C ASN A 223 -12.73 -19.02 -12.94
N ARG A 224 -11.84 -19.16 -11.94
CA ARG A 224 -12.18 -19.88 -10.69
C ARG A 224 -13.32 -19.22 -9.93
N ALA A 225 -13.40 -17.88 -9.92
CA ALA A 225 -14.50 -17.17 -9.29
C ALA A 225 -15.84 -17.43 -10.00
N ILE A 226 -15.85 -17.45 -11.34
CA ILE A 226 -17.03 -17.77 -12.15
C ILE A 226 -17.49 -19.20 -11.90
N VAL A 227 -16.58 -20.18 -11.98
CA VAL A 227 -16.89 -21.59 -11.69
C VAL A 227 -17.48 -21.75 -10.28
N ARG A 228 -16.92 -21.06 -9.28
CA ARG A 228 -17.45 -21.07 -7.91
C ARG A 228 -18.85 -20.47 -7.83
N LEU A 229 -19.14 -19.38 -8.55
CA LEU A 229 -20.48 -18.77 -8.56
C LEU A 229 -21.51 -19.71 -9.19
N HIS A 230 -21.16 -20.41 -10.28
CA HIS A 230 -22.02 -21.44 -10.88
C HIS A 230 -22.26 -22.61 -9.93
N ALA A 231 -21.21 -23.11 -9.26
CA ALA A 231 -21.31 -24.20 -8.29
C ALA A 231 -22.19 -23.85 -7.06
N LEU A 232 -22.30 -22.56 -6.72
CA LEU A 232 -23.18 -22.05 -5.66
C LEU A 232 -24.61 -21.73 -6.14
N GLY A 233 -24.96 -22.02 -7.40
CA GLY A 233 -26.26 -21.69 -7.98
C GLY A 233 -26.47 -20.19 -8.25
N LEU A 234 -25.44 -19.37 -8.09
CA LEU A 234 -25.50 -17.91 -8.24
C LEU A 234 -25.35 -17.49 -9.72
N HIS A 235 -26.14 -18.09 -10.62
CA HIS A 235 -25.99 -17.96 -12.07
C HIS A 235 -26.06 -16.51 -12.58
N ARG A 236 -26.89 -15.66 -11.95
CA ARG A 236 -26.97 -14.23 -12.31
C ARG A 236 -25.66 -13.50 -12.01
N LEU A 237 -25.03 -13.80 -10.86
CA LEU A 237 -23.73 -13.23 -10.50
C LEU A 237 -22.61 -13.80 -11.37
N ALA A 238 -22.69 -15.08 -11.73
CA ALA A 238 -21.74 -15.70 -12.66
C ALA A 238 -21.74 -15.00 -14.02
N ARG A 239 -22.92 -14.72 -14.60
CA ARG A 239 -23.04 -13.95 -15.85
C ARG A 239 -22.47 -12.53 -15.74
N LYS A 240 -22.69 -11.85 -14.61
CA LYS A 240 -22.06 -10.55 -14.36
C LYS A 240 -20.53 -10.66 -14.27
N ALA A 241 -20.04 -11.69 -13.59
CA ALA A 241 -18.61 -11.97 -13.46
C ALA A 241 -17.95 -12.26 -14.83
N GLU A 242 -18.63 -12.97 -15.73
CA GLU A 242 -18.17 -13.24 -17.11
C GLU A 242 -18.02 -11.96 -17.95
N ALA A 243 -18.80 -10.90 -17.66
CA ALA A 243 -18.63 -9.60 -18.29
C ALA A 243 -17.47 -8.77 -17.71
N MET A 244 -16.99 -9.09 -16.50
CA MET A 244 -15.91 -8.38 -15.81
C MET A 244 -14.52 -8.84 -16.28
N ARG A 245 -14.11 -8.43 -17.49
CA ARG A 245 -12.87 -8.92 -18.12
C ARG A 245 -11.56 -8.44 -17.47
N ASN A 246 -11.62 -7.39 -16.65
CA ASN A 246 -10.43 -6.70 -16.11
C ASN A 246 -10.40 -6.60 -14.58
N VAL A 247 -11.40 -7.18 -13.91
CA VAL A 247 -11.57 -7.16 -12.45
C VAL A 247 -12.17 -8.49 -11.99
N LEU A 248 -11.89 -8.90 -10.76
CA LEU A 248 -12.57 -10.03 -10.13
C LEU A 248 -13.97 -9.63 -9.67
N PRO A 249 -14.90 -10.60 -9.53
CA PRO A 249 -16.18 -10.34 -8.91
C PRO A 249 -15.98 -9.78 -7.50
N PRO A 250 -16.61 -8.64 -7.15
CA PRO A 250 -16.43 -8.01 -5.85
C PRO A 250 -16.99 -8.89 -4.72
N ARG A 251 -16.37 -8.79 -3.55
CA ARG A 251 -16.87 -9.36 -2.29
C ARG A 251 -17.53 -8.25 -1.49
N PRO A 252 -18.86 -8.28 -1.31
CA PRO A 252 -19.60 -7.11 -0.82
C PRO A 252 -19.39 -6.84 0.67
N GLY A 253 -19.09 -7.86 1.50
CA GLY A 253 -19.10 -7.77 2.96
C GLY A 253 -18.35 -6.56 3.54
N GLY A 254 -17.07 -6.39 3.17
CA GLY A 254 -16.29 -5.24 3.66
C GLY A 254 -16.78 -3.88 3.16
N VAL A 255 -17.37 -3.80 1.97
CA VAL A 255 -17.91 -2.53 1.46
C VAL A 255 -19.21 -2.18 2.19
N LEU A 256 -20.09 -3.16 2.39
CA LEU A 256 -21.34 -2.98 3.13
C LEU A 256 -21.06 -2.62 4.58
N ALA A 257 -20.17 -3.33 5.26
CA ALA A 257 -19.77 -3.02 6.63
C ALA A 257 -19.24 -1.58 6.78
N ALA A 258 -18.50 -1.08 5.80
CA ALA A 258 -18.02 0.29 5.80
C ALA A 258 -19.17 1.30 5.60
N LEU A 259 -20.12 1.02 4.69
CA LEU A 259 -21.27 1.88 4.42
C LEU A 259 -22.26 1.92 5.59
N ASP A 260 -22.51 0.78 6.23
CA ASP A 260 -23.46 0.65 7.33
C ASP A 260 -22.94 1.30 8.63
N SER A 261 -21.64 1.56 8.71
CA SER A 261 -20.97 2.13 9.90
C SER A 261 -20.54 3.59 9.73
N ALA A 262 -20.69 4.18 8.54
CA ALA A 262 -20.21 5.52 8.18
C ALA A 262 -21.27 6.61 8.38
#